data_AF-A0A951CBQ0-F1
#
_entry.id   AF-A0A951CBQ0-F1
#
_cell.length_a   1.000
_cell.length_b   1.000
_cell.length_c   1.000
_cell.angle_alpha   90.00
_cell.angle_beta   90.00
_cell.angle_gamma   90.00
#
_symmetry.space_group_name_H-M   'P 1'
#
loop_
_entity.id
_entity.type
_entity.pdbx_description
1 polymer ?
#
loop_
_entity_poly.entity_id
_entity_poly.type
_entity_poly.pdbx_seq_one_letter_code
_entity_poly.pdbx_strand_id
1 'polypeptide(L)' 'MASGSEALAHQIVATLREAGHQAYLVGGCVRDLLLGHEPKDFDVS' A
#
# COMPACT_ATOMS: atom_id res chain seq x y z
N MET A 1 3.45 13.02 -7.01
CA MET A 1 2.90 12.01 -7.94
C MET A 1 3.11 10.68 -7.27
N ALA A 2 2.08 9.82 -7.20
CA ALA A 2 2.23 8.52 -6.56
C ALA A 2 3.40 7.76 -7.20
N SER A 3 4.25 7.16 -6.38
CA SER A 3 5.39 6.41 -6.90
C SER A 3 4.91 5.18 -7.67
N GLY A 4 5.76 4.63 -8.55
CA GLY A 4 5.42 3.39 -9.27
C GLY A 4 5.14 2.22 -8.32
N SER A 5 5.80 2.19 -7.15
CA SER A 5 5.56 1.20 -6.11
C SER A 5 4.24 1.42 -5.37
N GLU A 6 3.84 2.67 -5.12
CA GLU A 6 2.56 3.01 -4.50
C GLU A 6 1.38 2.55 -5.38
N ALA A 7 1.43 2.86 -6.68
CA ALA A 7 0.40 2.45 -7.62
C ALA A 7 0.24 0.92 -7.70
N LEU A 8 1.37 0.19 -7.75
CA LEU A 8 1.36 -1.26 -7.75
C LEU A 8 0.79 -1.84 -6.45
N ALA A 9 1.15 -1.28 -5.29
CA ALA A 9 0.66 -1.75 -3.99
C ALA A 9 -0.87 -1.58 -3.88
N HIS A 10 -1.41 -0.45 -4.35
CA HIS A 10 -2.86 -0.25 -4.42
C HIS A 10 -3.55 -1.25 -5.34
N GLN A 11 -2.96 -1.54 -6.50
CA GLN A 11 -3.49 -2.54 -7.43
C GLN A 11 -3.53 -3.94 -6.78
N ILE A 12 -2.46 -4.36 -6.11
CA ILE A 12 -2.39 -5.65 -5.41
C ILE A 12 -3.48 -5.75 -4.34
N VAL A 13 -3.64 -4.72 -3.51
CA VAL A 13 -4.69 -4.66 -2.48
C VAL A 13 -6.08 -4.76 -3.10
N ALA A 14 -6.33 -4.04 -4.20
CA ALA A 14 -7.62 -4.10 -4.91
C ALA A 14 -7.89 -5.51 -5.45
N THR A 15 -6.93 -6.12 -6.14
CA THR A 15 -7.06 -7.50 -6.68
C THR A 15 -7.32 -8.53 -5.59
N LEU A 16 -6.62 -8.46 -4.46
CA LEU A 16 -6.85 -9.38 -3.33
C LEU A 16 -8.25 -9.22 -2.73
N ARG A 17 -8.72 -7.98 -2.60
CA ARG A 17 -10.08 -7.69 -2.11
C ARG A 17 -11.16 -8.17 -3.08
N GLU A 18 -10.95 -8.00 -4.38
CA GLU A 18 -11.84 -8.52 -5.43
C GLU A 18 -11.92 -10.07 -5.40
N ALA A 19 -10.82 -10.74 -5.06
CA ALA A 19 -10.79 -12.19 -4.86
C ALA A 19 -11.41 -12.66 -3.52
N GLY A 20 -11.92 -11.74 -2.70
CA GLY A 20 -12.58 -12.05 -1.42
C GLY A 20 -11.62 -12.14 -0.22
N HIS A 21 -10.37 -11.72 -0.37
CA HIS A 21 -9.42 -11.65 0.73
C HIS A 21 -9.47 -10.30 1.45
N GLN A 22 -9.10 -10.30 2.73
CA GLN A 22 -8.73 -9.08 3.42
C GLN A 22 -7.30 -8.73 3.03
N ALA A 23 -7.06 -7.47 2.66
CA ALA A 23 -5.74 -6.97 2.27
C ALA A 23 -5.60 -5.50 2.67
N TYR A 24 -4.47 -5.14 3.26
CA TYR A 24 -4.19 -3.81 3.78
C TYR A 24 -2.73 -3.42 3.54
N LEU A 25 -2.48 -2.13 3.34
CA LEU A 25 -1.14 -1.58 3.52
C LEU A 25 -0.82 -1.61 5.02
N VAL A 26 0.38 -2.05 5.37
CA VAL A 26 0.84 -2.16 6.76
C VAL A 26 2.27 -1.65 6.90
N GLY A 27 2.74 -1.55 8.14
CA GLY A 27 4.15 -1.25 8.40
C GLY A 27 4.53 0.21 8.20
N GLY A 28 5.77 0.43 7.73
CA GLY A 28 6.40 1.75 7.66
C GLY A 28 5.69 2.70 6.71
N CYS A 29 5.19 2.19 5.58
CA CYS A 29 4.51 3.02 4.57
C CYS A 29 3.27 3.72 5.14
N VAL A 30 2.51 3.05 6.00
CA VAL A 30 1.33 3.64 6.65
C VAL A 30 1.73 4.77 7.59
N ARG A 31 2.76 4.54 8.42
CA ARG A 31 3.29 5.58 9.31
C ARG A 31 3.77 6.79 8.50
N ASP A 32 4.55 6.55 7.47
CA ASP A 32 5.17 7.62 6.67
C ASP A 32 4.08 8.44 5.95
N LEU A 33 3.07 7.79 5.36
CA LEU A 33 1.90 8.47 4.79
C LEU A 33 1.13 9.31 5.82
N LEU A 34 0.91 8.79 7.04
CA LEU A 34 0.23 9.54 8.11
C LEU A 34 1.02 10.77 8.58
N LEU A 35 2.35 10.72 8.47
CA LEU A 35 3.24 11.85 8.77
C LEU A 35 3.47 12.77 7.57
N GLY A 36 2.90 12.47 6.40
CA GLY A 36 3.11 13.23 5.16
C GLY A 36 4.51 13.06 4.55
N HIS A 37 5.18 11.93 4.85
CA HIS A 37 6.45 11.54 4.28
C HIS A 37 6.26 10.55 3.13
N GLU A 38 7.23 10.51 2.21
CA GLU A 38 7.25 9.54 1.11
C GLU A 38 7.72 8.16 1.63
N PRO A 39 6.92 7.09 1.46
CA PRO A 39 7.33 5.73 1.81
C PRO A 39 8.49 5.22 0.96
N LYS A 40 9.39 4.43 1.54
CA LYS A 40 10.51 3.79 0.82
C LYS A 40 10.10 2.49 0.12
N ASP A 41 9.16 1.79 0.72
CA ASP A 41 8.60 0.50 0.34
C ASP A 41 7.11 0.44 0.75
N PHE A 42 6.40 -0.59 0.30
CA PHE A 42 5.00 -0.84 0.65
C PHE A 42 4.81 -2.31 0.99
N ASP A 43 4.38 -2.58 2.22
CA ASP A 43 4.04 -3.94 2.69
C ASP A 43 2.52 -4.17 2.61
N VAL A 44 2.11 -5.38 2.21
CA VAL A 44 0.69 -5.81 2.14
C VAL A 44 0.48 -7.02 3.07
N SER A 45 -0.59 -7.00 3.87
CA SER A 45 -1.07 -8.13 4.68
C SER A 45 -2.57 -8.35 4.55
#